data_AF-A0AAD7MRP9-F1
#
_entry.id   AF-A0AAD7MRP9-F1
#
_cell.length_a   1.000
_cell.length_b   1.000
_cell.length_c   1.000
_cell.angle_alpha   90.00
_cell.angle_beta   90.00
_cell.angle_gamma   90.00
#
_symmetry.space_group_name_H-M   'P 1'
#
loop_
_entity.id
_entity.type
_entity.pdbx_description
1 polymer ?
#
loop_
_entity_poly.entity_id
_entity_poly.type
_entity_poly.pdbx_seq_one_letter_code
_entity_poly.pdbx_strand_id
1 'polypeptide(L)' 'WWAWWLAINPKWRLGEDRQLKQEGDGSFDALRCPGQNGFLNVIICLKWWRAEMATASDGWLRAVKDVKWVL' A
#
# COMPACT_ATOMS: atom_id res chain seq x y z
N TRP A 1 6.35 -1.65 7.29
CA TRP A 1 5.48 -1.18 6.18
C TRP A 1 5.27 -2.26 5.12
N TRP A 2 6.26 -2.59 4.28
CA TRP A 2 6.08 -3.47 3.11
C TRP A 2 5.54 -4.87 3.45
N ALA A 3 6.03 -5.51 4.50
CA ALA A 3 5.50 -6.82 4.92
C ALA A 3 4.00 -6.75 5.28
N TRP A 4 3.57 -5.69 5.97
CA TRP A 4 2.17 -5.45 6.29
C TRP A 4 1.36 -5.16 5.03
N TRP A 5 1.85 -4.25 4.18
CA TRP A 5 1.16 -3.87 2.94
C TRP A 5 0.98 -5.05 1.99
N LEU A 6 2.00 -5.92 1.85
CA LEU A 6 1.92 -7.17 1.10
C LEU A 6 0.87 -8.12 1.67
N ALA A 7 0.81 -8.26 3.00
CA ALA A 7 -0.09 -9.20 3.67
C ALA A 7 -1.58 -8.84 3.52
N ILE A 8 -1.91 -7.55 3.40
CA ILE A 8 -3.30 -7.10 3.29
C ILE A 8 -3.79 -6.96 1.85
N ASN A 9 -2.89 -7.02 0.86
CA ASN A 9 -3.26 -6.88 -0.54
C ASN A 9 -3.97 -8.12 -1.10
N PRO A 10 -4.87 -7.95 -2.09
CA PRO A 10 -5.52 -9.06 -2.76
C PRO A 10 -4.51 -10.02 -3.41
N LYS A 11 -4.85 -11.32 -3.42
CA LYS A 11 -3.98 -12.37 -3.98
C LYS A 11 -3.64 -12.15 -5.45
N TRP A 12 -4.57 -11.61 -6.24
CA TRP A 12 -4.34 -11.35 -7.67
C TRP A 12 -3.22 -10.34 -7.92
N ARG A 13 -2.89 -9.52 -6.92
CA ARG A 13 -1.83 -8.51 -6.96
C ARG A 13 -0.48 -9.05 -6.51
N LEU A 14 -0.41 -10.24 -5.90
CA LEU A 14 0.84 -10.80 -5.41
C LEU A 14 1.66 -11.37 -6.58
N GLY A 15 2.88 -10.86 -6.74
CA GLY A 15 3.90 -11.42 -7.63
C GLY A 15 4.83 -12.41 -6.93
N GLU A 16 5.68 -13.07 -7.71
CA GLU A 16 6.55 -14.17 -7.24
C GLU A 16 7.61 -13.70 -6.22
N ASP A 17 8.09 -12.44 -6.34
CA ASP A 17 9.19 -11.90 -5.52
C ASP A 17 8.74 -11.01 -4.35
N ARG A 18 7.57 -11.29 -3.74
CA ARG A 18 6.95 -10.39 -2.74
C ARG A 18 6.81 -8.96 -3.28
N GLN A 19 6.55 -8.85 -4.58
CA GLN A 19 6.26 -7.59 -5.25
C GLN A 19 4.76 -7.50 -5.53
N LEU A 20 4.22 -6.30 -5.40
CA LEU A 20 2.84 -6.04 -5.79
C LEU A 20 2.82 -5.68 -7.27
N LYS A 21 2.06 -6.46 -8.03
CA LYS A 21 1.78 -6.18 -9.43
C LYS A 21 0.98 -4.88 -9.54
N GLN A 22 1.27 -4.12 -10.59
CA GLN A 22 0.53 -2.92 -10.97
C GLN A 22 -0.22 -3.17 -12.29
N GLU A 23 -0.77 -4.37 -12.40
CA GLU A 23 -1.46 -4.91 -13.58
C GLU A 23 -2.53 -5.92 -13.13
N GLY A 24 -3.51 -6.17 -14.00
CA GLY A 24 -4.66 -7.02 -13.71
C GLY A 24 -5.89 -6.24 -13.23
N ASP A 25 -7.00 -6.96 -13.11
CA ASP A 25 -8.27 -6.45 -12.60
C ASP A 25 -8.83 -7.45 -11.59
N GLY A 26 -9.43 -6.93 -10.52
CA GLY A 26 -9.93 -7.72 -9.42
C GLY A 26 -10.35 -6.86 -8.24
N SER A 27 -11.23 -7.39 -7.41
CA SER A 27 -11.73 -6.64 -6.26
C SER A 27 -10.63 -6.34 -5.24
N PHE A 28 -10.62 -5.09 -4.74
CA PHE A 28 -9.87 -4.67 -3.56
C PHE A 28 -10.68 -4.85 -2.26
N ASP A 29 -11.79 -5.60 -2.27
CA ASP A 29 -12.59 -5.84 -1.06
C ASP A 29 -11.78 -6.50 0.08
N ALA A 30 -10.66 -7.19 -0.24
CA ALA A 30 -9.73 -7.66 0.78
C ALA A 30 -9.08 -6.52 1.60
N LEU A 31 -8.93 -5.33 1.01
CA LEU A 31 -8.52 -4.10 1.70
C LEU A 31 -9.70 -3.35 2.32
N ARG A 32 -10.92 -3.75 1.99
CA ARG A 32 -12.17 -3.20 2.52
C ARG A 32 -12.49 -3.89 3.85
N CYS A 33 -11.66 -3.63 4.85
CA CYS A 33 -12.06 -3.87 6.24
C CYS A 33 -13.26 -2.95 6.53
N PRO A 34 -14.47 -3.48 6.84
CA PRO A 34 -15.65 -2.67 7.13
C PRO A 34 -15.41 -1.84 8.40
N GLY A 35 -14.96 -0.60 8.19
CA GLY A 35 -14.63 0.39 9.20
C GLY A 35 -14.35 1.74 8.52
N GLN A 36 -14.51 2.85 9.24
CA GLN A 36 -14.53 4.20 8.67
C GLN A 36 -13.25 4.62 7.91
N ASN A 37 -12.13 3.90 8.05
CA ASN A 37 -10.80 4.40 7.66
C ASN A 37 -9.95 3.46 6.79
N GLY A 38 -10.52 2.51 6.03
CA GLY A 38 -9.78 1.50 5.22
C GLY A 38 -8.48 2.00 4.55
N PHE A 39 -8.58 2.59 3.35
CA PHE A 39 -7.41 3.21 2.68
C PHE A 39 -6.90 4.48 3.37
N LEU A 40 -7.75 5.16 4.14
CA LEU A 40 -7.37 6.38 4.84
C LEU A 40 -6.25 6.11 5.87
N ASN A 41 -6.30 4.97 6.56
CA ASN A 41 -5.25 4.52 7.47
C ASN A 41 -3.93 4.29 6.73
N VAL A 42 -3.97 3.74 5.51
CA VAL A 42 -2.78 3.56 4.67
C VAL A 42 -2.16 4.93 4.35
N ILE A 43 -2.98 5.90 3.95
CA ILE A 43 -2.53 7.26 3.64
C ILE A 43 -1.95 7.96 4.89
N ILE A 44 -2.61 7.84 6.05
CA ILE A 44 -2.14 8.43 7.32
C ILE A 44 -0.78 7.84 7.72
N CYS A 45 -0.61 6.53 7.65
CA CYS A 45 0.67 5.91 7.96
C CYS A 45 1.79 6.36 7.01
N LEU A 46 1.52 6.53 5.71
CA LEU A 46 2.49 7.10 4.77
C LEU A 46 2.86 8.55 5.12
N LYS A 47 1.87 9.36 5.51
CA LYS A 47 2.09 10.75 5.96
C LYS A 47 2.98 10.78 7.21
N TRP A 48 2.67 9.96 8.21
CA TRP A 48 3.45 9.91 9.46
C TRP A 48 4.87 9.40 9.19
N TRP A 49 5.00 8.35 8.38
CA TRP A 49 6.33 7.89 7.96
C TRP A 49 7.12 9.01 7.29
N ARG A 50 6.52 9.81 6.38
CA ARG A 50 7.20 10.96 5.77
C ARG A 50 7.63 12.01 6.78
N ALA A 51 6.81 12.28 7.80
CA ALA A 51 7.05 13.33 8.79
C ALA A 51 8.29 13.06 9.65
N GLU A 52 8.56 11.79 9.95
CA GLU A 52 9.74 11.36 10.72
C GLU A 52 11.05 11.33 9.90
N MET A 53 11.01 11.76 8.63
CA MET A 53 12.17 11.70 7.73
C MET A 53 12.66 13.10 7.37
N ALA A 54 13.97 13.31 7.48
CA ALA A 54 14.62 14.53 6.98
C ALA A 54 14.44 14.68 5.46
N THR A 55 14.63 13.59 4.71
CA THR A 55 14.40 13.50 3.27
C THR A 55 13.62 12.25 2.91
N ALA A 56 12.82 12.29 1.84
CA ALA A 56 12.06 11.13 1.39
C ALA A 56 13.02 10.04 0.87
N SER A 57 12.88 8.81 1.35
CA SER A 57 13.66 7.67 0.86
C SER A 57 13.00 7.02 -0.35
N ASP A 58 13.78 6.28 -1.12
CA ASP A 58 13.29 5.48 -2.25
C ASP A 58 12.22 4.47 -1.82
N GLY A 59 12.38 3.88 -0.62
CA GLY A 59 11.41 2.94 -0.06
C GLY A 59 10.06 3.60 0.23
N TRP A 60 10.06 4.85 0.73
CA TRP A 60 8.84 5.63 0.94
C TRP A 60 8.21 6.06 -0.39
N LEU A 61 9.02 6.57 -1.33
CA LEU A 61 8.54 6.99 -2.65
C LEU A 61 7.89 5.83 -3.41
N ARG A 62 8.50 4.64 -3.36
CA ARG A 62 7.92 3.42 -3.94
C ARG A 62 6.59 3.09 -3.29
N ALA A 63 6.47 3.23 -1.97
CA ALA A 63 5.21 2.96 -1.26
C ALA A 63 4.10 3.95 -1.65
N VAL A 64 4.43 5.24 -1.81
CA VAL A 64 3.46 6.24 -2.29
C VAL A 64 3.00 5.95 -3.71
N LYS A 65 3.94 5.65 -4.62
CA LYS A 65 3.60 5.28 -6.01
C LYS A 65 2.69 4.06 -6.07
N ASP A 66 2.98 3.08 -5.22
CA ASP A 66 2.21 1.84 -5.13
C ASP A 66 0.78 2.09 -4.61
N VAL A 67 0.62 2.82 -3.51
CA VAL A 67 -0.70 3.16 -2.96
C VAL A 67 -1.48 4.08 -3.91
N LYS A 68 -0.82 5.02 -4.59
CA LYS A 68 -1.45 5.88 -5.60
C LYS A 68 -2.03 5.07 -6.76
N TRP A 69 -1.43 3.95 -7.13
CA TRP A 69 -1.95 3.09 -8.19
C TRP A 69 -3.24 2.35 -7.78
N VAL A 70 -3.44 2.13 -6.49
CA VAL A 70 -4.62 1.42 -5.96
C VAL A 70 -5.84 2.33 -5.77
N LEU A 71 -5.61 3.63 -5.53
CA LEU A 71 -6.65 4.65 -5.41
C LEU A 71 -7.19 5.05 -6.78
#